data_AF-A0A6V7PIY0-F1
#
_entry.id   AF-A0A6V7PIY0-F1
#
_cell.length_a   1.000
_cell.length_b   1.000
_cell.length_c   1.000
_cell.angle_alpha   90.00
_cell.angle_beta   90.00
_cell.angle_gamma   90.00
#
_symmetry.space_group_name_H-M   'P 1'
#
loop_
_entity.id
_entity.type
_entity.pdbx_description
1 polymer ?
#
loop_
_entity_poly.entity_id
_entity_poly.type
_entity_poly.pdbx_seq_one_letter_code
_entity_poly.pdbx_strand_id
1 'polypeptide(L)'
;MVFEPPPHPIRPPPAAAVADAPLPPRQRRRGAPLRRHPRPPHPPHPFPLPHPDTHCFSTSHGWLFFLGHSPTLSLFNPITRQTVYLPTLYTLPNGLLRYQPKINAEYVVRSDYPADEEVELPRKGLIRFAVLSADPAADPEFEALILLHRVHKFVFRFRKCLGEAAKSNHSWTPVAINVPDPPFLVRDIIYARRFRCVFAIGTGNKSLLVLSFPSGSSDADAIVIETPDLPDSTDSYLALTPKAGGWMLVTRHERLDAIGTGIRHFRVFLIEDGGQEALVTVKEAVNMGEFAVFVGPGSSVCIDTAFFPEYKANHVYFIHDYYKTAAGYRLVGETVGRYDLQLRRVDETYDLDALGPPISLLFRSLGRRCGSLRA
;
A
#
# COMPACT_ATOMS: atom_id res chain seq x y z
N MET A 1 -6.41 73.20 1.03
CA MET A 1 -7.54 73.73 1.80
C MET A 1 -8.00 72.64 2.73
N VAL A 2 -7.84 72.87 4.04
CA VAL A 2 -8.34 72.01 5.12
C VAL A 2 -9.81 72.37 5.32
N PHE A 3 -10.70 71.38 5.40
CA PHE A 3 -12.06 71.60 5.88
C PHE A 3 -12.50 70.42 6.75
N GLU A 4 -12.67 70.74 8.03
CA GLU A 4 -13.30 69.95 9.09
C GLU A 4 -14.82 69.84 8.91
N PRO A 5 -15.48 68.87 9.58
CA PRO A 5 -16.89 68.58 9.40
C PRO A 5 -17.83 69.49 10.21
N PRO A 6 -19.09 69.69 9.78
CA PRO A 6 -20.11 70.41 10.54
C PRO A 6 -20.95 69.48 11.47
N PRO A 7 -21.70 70.06 12.44
CA PRO A 7 -22.07 69.40 13.70
C PRO A 7 -23.46 68.73 13.72
N HIS A 8 -23.69 67.91 14.75
CA HIS A 8 -24.95 67.23 15.08
C HIS A 8 -26.13 68.18 15.36
N PRO A 9 -27.37 67.81 14.98
CA PRO A 9 -28.59 68.41 15.53
C PRO A 9 -29.29 67.53 16.58
N ILE A 10 -29.27 68.04 17.81
CA ILE A 10 -30.37 68.33 18.76
C ILE A 10 -31.55 67.34 18.90
N ARG A 11 -31.71 66.84 20.13
CA ARG A 11 -32.85 66.07 20.67
C ARG A 11 -34.11 66.93 20.88
N PRO A 12 -35.33 66.39 20.66
CA PRO A 12 -36.57 66.97 21.21
C PRO A 12 -36.89 66.46 22.64
N PRO A 13 -37.73 67.20 23.41
CA PRO A 13 -38.03 66.98 24.84
C PRO A 13 -39.26 66.04 25.06
N PRO A 14 -39.65 65.74 26.32
CA PRO A 14 -40.27 64.46 26.70
C PRO A 14 -41.80 64.48 26.74
N ALA A 15 -42.42 63.30 26.70
CA ALA A 15 -43.78 63.07 27.19
C ALA A 15 -43.84 61.81 28.08
N ALA A 16 -44.01 62.04 29.38
CA ALA A 16 -44.67 61.13 30.33
C ALA A 16 -46.18 61.05 29.98
N ALA A 17 -47.01 60.10 30.40
CA ALA A 17 -46.94 58.79 31.03
C ALA A 17 -48.36 58.21 30.85
N VAL A 18 -48.51 56.91 30.60
CA VAL A 18 -49.75 56.18 30.91
C VAL A 18 -49.36 54.80 31.41
N ALA A 19 -49.76 54.52 32.64
CA ALA A 19 -49.59 53.25 33.31
C ALA A 19 -50.84 52.36 33.17
N ASP A 20 -50.56 51.05 33.23
CA ASP A 20 -51.37 49.92 33.68
C ASP A 20 -52.54 49.36 32.85
N ALA A 21 -52.29 48.18 32.28
CA ALA A 21 -53.23 47.05 32.28
C ALA A 21 -52.45 45.71 32.44
N PRO A 22 -53.05 44.66 33.04
CA PRO A 22 -52.33 43.59 33.71
C PRO A 22 -51.90 42.43 32.80
N LEU A 23 -50.76 41.82 33.16
CA LEU A 23 -50.17 40.64 32.50
C LEU A 23 -50.99 39.35 32.75
N PRO A 24 -51.14 38.48 31.74
CA PRO A 24 -51.68 37.14 31.94
C PRO A 24 -50.65 36.20 32.61
N PRO A 25 -51.10 35.13 33.29
CA PRO A 25 -50.28 34.33 34.18
C PRO A 25 -49.26 33.45 33.44
N ARG A 26 -48.06 33.37 34.04
CA ARG A 26 -46.95 32.47 33.67
C ARG A 26 -47.39 31.01 33.63
N GLN A 27 -47.53 30.43 32.45
CA GLN A 27 -47.35 28.98 32.28
C GLN A 27 -45.86 28.67 32.14
N ARG A 28 -45.32 27.95 33.12
CA ARG A 28 -43.96 27.36 33.10
C ARG A 28 -43.81 26.45 31.87
N ARG A 29 -43.23 26.96 30.77
CA ARG A 29 -42.68 26.08 29.73
C ARG A 29 -41.37 25.48 30.24
N ARG A 30 -41.40 24.17 30.44
CA ARG A 30 -40.23 23.31 30.68
C ARG A 30 -39.16 23.62 29.61
N GLY A 31 -37.91 23.76 30.05
CA GLY A 31 -36.78 24.07 29.18
C GLY A 31 -36.70 23.12 27.99
N ALA A 32 -36.53 23.69 26.80
CA ALA A 32 -36.17 22.94 25.61
C ALA A 32 -34.79 22.29 25.83
N PRO A 33 -34.59 21.01 25.50
CA PRO A 33 -33.28 20.40 25.59
C PRO A 33 -32.35 21.05 24.57
N LEU A 34 -31.23 21.59 25.04
CA LEU A 34 -30.10 21.98 24.21
C LEU A 34 -29.76 20.82 23.28
N ARG A 35 -29.96 21.01 21.97
CA ARG A 35 -29.42 20.11 20.93
C ARG A 35 -27.92 20.06 21.11
N ARG A 36 -27.42 18.98 21.71
CA ARG A 36 -26.00 18.64 21.71
C ARG A 36 -25.62 18.37 20.26
N HIS A 37 -24.76 19.21 19.70
CA HIS A 37 -24.04 18.84 18.48
C HIS A 37 -23.37 17.49 18.72
N PRO A 38 -23.42 16.55 17.75
CA PRO A 38 -22.65 15.33 17.85
C PRO A 38 -21.18 15.73 18.04
N ARG A 39 -20.56 15.21 19.10
CA ARG A 39 -19.11 15.34 19.27
C ARG A 39 -18.46 14.74 18.01
N PRO A 40 -17.39 15.35 17.47
CA PRO A 40 -16.59 14.67 16.46
C PRO A 40 -16.20 13.29 17.02
N PRO A 41 -16.20 12.22 16.20
CA PRO A 41 -15.75 10.92 16.66
C PRO A 41 -14.37 11.09 17.29
N HIS A 42 -14.17 10.51 18.47
CA HIS A 42 -12.85 10.45 19.07
C HIS A 42 -11.89 9.89 18.02
N PRO A 43 -10.69 10.49 17.84
CA PRO A 43 -9.70 9.92 16.95
C PRO A 43 -9.50 8.46 17.37
N PRO A 44 -9.49 7.49 16.43
CA PRO A 44 -9.29 6.09 16.77
C PRO A 44 -8.04 5.99 17.64
N HIS A 45 -8.17 5.34 18.80
CA HIS A 45 -7.02 5.09 19.67
C HIS A 45 -5.88 4.53 18.81
N PRO A 46 -4.67 5.10 18.88
CA PRO A 46 -3.57 4.64 18.05
C PRO A 46 -3.38 3.15 18.32
N PHE A 47 -3.57 2.34 17.27
CA PHE A 47 -3.29 0.92 17.32
C PHE A 47 -1.83 0.76 17.77
N PRO A 48 -1.52 -0.12 18.74
CA PRO A 48 -0.15 -0.40 19.09
C PRO A 48 0.49 -1.09 17.88
N LEU A 49 1.13 -0.31 17.02
CA LEU A 49 2.02 -0.83 16.01
C LEU A 49 3.18 -1.52 16.73
N PRO A 50 3.79 -2.54 16.12
CA PRO A 50 5.03 -3.11 16.63
C PRO A 50 6.08 -2.01 16.84
N HIS A 51 7.05 -2.29 17.72
CA HIS A 51 8.05 -1.35 18.28
C HIS A 51 8.41 -0.20 17.32
N PRO A 52 8.56 1.06 17.78
CA PRO A 52 8.83 2.24 16.94
C PRO A 52 10.01 2.11 15.96
N ASP A 53 10.91 1.15 16.19
CA ASP A 53 12.08 0.87 15.35
C ASP A 53 11.85 -0.17 14.24
N THR A 54 10.61 -0.65 14.07
CA THR A 54 10.23 -1.59 13.02
C THR A 54 9.87 -0.86 11.72
N HIS A 55 10.38 -1.36 10.60
CA HIS A 55 10.05 -0.88 9.28
C HIS A 55 9.01 -1.81 8.64
N CYS A 56 7.85 -1.26 8.33
CA CYS A 56 6.86 -1.98 7.53
C CYS A 56 7.18 -1.78 6.05
N PHE A 57 7.09 -2.84 5.25
CA PHE A 57 7.54 -2.81 3.85
C PHE A 57 6.61 -3.50 2.84
N SER A 58 5.61 -4.26 3.30
CA SER A 58 4.66 -4.94 2.41
C SER A 58 3.40 -5.39 3.16
N THR A 59 2.36 -5.76 2.42
CA THR A 59 1.12 -6.31 2.96
C THR A 59 0.62 -7.46 2.11
N SER A 60 -0.01 -8.45 2.75
CA SER A 60 -0.64 -9.59 2.08
C SER A 60 -1.71 -10.19 2.97
N HIS A 61 -2.89 -10.48 2.42
CA HIS A 61 -4.03 -11.03 3.17
C HIS A 61 -4.44 -10.24 4.43
N GLY A 62 -4.24 -8.91 4.44
CA GLY A 62 -4.52 -8.06 5.60
C GLY A 62 -3.44 -8.12 6.70
N TRP A 63 -2.37 -8.87 6.48
CA TRP A 63 -1.19 -8.90 7.35
C TRP A 63 -0.13 -7.92 6.85
N LEU A 64 0.53 -7.27 7.79
CA LEU A 64 1.61 -6.32 7.57
C LEU A 64 2.96 -7.01 7.81
N PHE A 65 3.88 -6.88 6.86
CA PHE A 65 5.27 -7.34 7.04
C PHE A 65 6.11 -6.28 7.73
N PHE A 66 6.83 -6.67 8.77
CA PHE A 66 7.74 -5.82 9.53
C PHE A 66 9.15 -6.39 9.57
N LEU A 67 10.12 -5.50 9.38
CA LEU A 67 11.54 -5.73 9.58
C LEU A 67 12.02 -4.94 10.81
N GLY A 68 12.51 -5.65 11.82
CA GLY A 68 13.00 -5.05 13.07
C GLY A 68 14.39 -4.41 12.98
N HIS A 69 14.89 -3.96 14.12
CA HIS A 69 16.22 -3.35 14.24
C HIS A 69 17.34 -4.36 14.00
N SER A 70 17.28 -5.50 14.69
CA SER A 70 17.96 -6.74 14.32
C SER A 70 17.16 -7.40 13.19
N PRO A 71 17.78 -8.09 12.19
CA PRO A 71 17.14 -8.66 10.99
C PRO A 71 16.07 -9.73 11.26
N THR A 72 15.07 -9.34 12.02
CA THR A 72 13.95 -10.10 12.53
C THR A 72 12.75 -9.71 11.70
N LEU A 73 12.08 -10.72 11.17
CA LEU A 73 10.90 -10.55 10.36
C LEU A 73 9.67 -10.98 11.14
N SER A 74 8.61 -10.21 11.03
CA SER A 74 7.32 -10.54 11.64
C SER A 74 6.17 -10.11 10.75
N LEU A 75 5.07 -10.83 10.89
CA LEU A 75 3.76 -10.48 10.36
C LEU A 75 2.92 -9.94 11.51
N PHE A 76 2.16 -8.89 11.26
CA PHE A 76 1.21 -8.35 12.22
C PHE A 76 -0.15 -8.15 11.55
N ASN A 77 -1.19 -8.74 12.13
CA ASN A 77 -2.56 -8.48 11.73
C ASN A 77 -3.11 -7.35 12.60
N PRO A 78 -3.42 -6.18 12.03
CA PRO A 78 -3.84 -5.04 12.83
C PRO A 78 -5.28 -5.16 13.35
N ILE A 79 -6.11 -6.01 12.74
CA ILE A 79 -7.50 -6.24 13.16
C ILE A 79 -7.52 -7.22 14.34
N THR A 80 -6.88 -8.37 14.19
CA THR A 80 -6.86 -9.41 15.23
C THR A 80 -5.79 -9.17 16.29
N ARG A 81 -4.85 -8.25 16.03
CA ARG A 81 -3.65 -7.95 16.84
C ARG A 81 -2.71 -9.14 17.00
N GLN A 82 -2.81 -10.14 16.13
CA GLN A 82 -1.92 -11.29 16.15
C GLN A 82 -0.57 -10.96 15.51
N THR A 83 0.49 -11.54 16.06
CA THR A 83 1.84 -11.47 15.52
C THR A 83 2.34 -12.86 15.21
N VAL A 84 2.93 -13.03 14.03
CA VAL A 84 3.62 -14.27 13.63
C VAL A 84 5.06 -13.93 13.29
N TYR A 85 6.01 -14.57 13.97
CA TYR A 85 7.43 -14.40 13.65
C TYR A 85 7.82 -15.30 12.47
N LEU A 86 8.59 -14.73 11.56
CA LEU A 86 9.22 -15.43 10.45
C LEU A 86 10.71 -15.69 10.80
N PRO A 87 11.40 -16.59 10.08
CA PRO A 87 12.84 -16.75 10.25
C PRO A 87 13.59 -15.43 10.09
N THR A 88 14.63 -15.24 10.90
CA THR A 88 15.50 -14.06 10.79
C THR A 88 16.21 -14.06 9.44
N LEU A 89 16.57 -12.90 8.91
CA LEU A 89 17.34 -12.84 7.65
C LEU A 89 18.76 -13.41 7.80
N TYR A 90 19.24 -13.67 9.02
CA TYR A 90 20.51 -14.40 9.23
C TYR A 90 20.47 -15.84 8.70
N THR A 91 19.27 -16.40 8.51
CA THR A 91 19.11 -17.75 7.96
C THR A 91 19.13 -17.76 6.43
N LEU A 92 19.34 -16.61 5.78
CA LEU A 92 19.59 -16.56 4.34
C LEU A 92 20.92 -17.27 4.03
N PRO A 93 21.01 -18.01 2.92
CA PRO A 93 22.21 -18.77 2.56
C PRO A 93 23.39 -17.87 2.16
N ASN A 94 24.59 -18.46 2.16
CA ASN A 94 25.79 -18.00 1.43
C ASN A 94 26.36 -16.63 1.82
N GLY A 95 26.08 -16.15 3.03
CA GLY A 95 26.55 -14.83 3.46
C GLY A 95 26.05 -13.71 2.55
N LEU A 96 24.90 -13.93 1.88
CA LEU A 96 24.28 -12.98 0.96
C LEU A 96 23.97 -11.65 1.65
N LEU A 97 23.66 -11.71 2.94
CA LEU A 97 23.31 -10.57 3.76
C LEU A 97 24.24 -10.48 4.97
N ARG A 98 24.79 -9.29 5.19
CA ARG A 98 25.49 -8.94 6.43
C ARG A 98 24.81 -7.73 7.06
N TYR A 99 24.40 -7.88 8.31
CA TYR A 99 23.90 -6.77 9.11
C TYR A 99 25.07 -6.02 9.76
N GLN A 100 25.05 -4.69 9.68
CA GLN A 100 25.99 -3.79 10.33
C GLN A 100 25.17 -2.66 10.97
N PRO A 101 25.26 -2.41 12.28
CA PRO A 101 24.46 -1.36 12.93
C PRO A 101 25.01 0.05 12.66
N LYS A 102 25.08 0.44 11.38
CA LYS A 102 25.46 1.79 10.92
C LYS A 102 24.20 2.66 10.76
N ILE A 103 24.34 3.96 10.95
CA ILE A 103 23.26 4.92 10.69
C ILE A 103 22.99 4.96 9.18
N ASN A 104 21.76 4.65 8.75
CA ASN A 104 21.26 4.70 7.37
C ASN A 104 21.81 3.67 6.36
N ALA A 105 22.64 2.71 6.77
CA ALA A 105 23.22 1.67 5.91
C ALA A 105 23.39 0.37 6.68
N GLU A 106 22.27 -0.17 7.16
CA GLU A 106 22.28 -1.25 8.16
C GLU A 106 22.63 -2.63 7.56
N TYR A 107 22.62 -2.74 6.24
CA TYR A 107 22.73 -4.01 5.54
C TYR A 107 23.74 -3.90 4.41
N VAL A 108 24.56 -4.94 4.26
CA VAL A 108 25.36 -5.16 3.05
C VAL A 108 24.83 -6.39 2.35
N VAL A 109 24.42 -6.24 1.11
CA VAL A 109 23.88 -7.31 0.27
C VAL A 109 24.88 -7.62 -0.83
N ARG A 110 25.21 -8.90 -1.01
CA ARG A 110 25.92 -9.36 -2.21
C ARG A 110 24.98 -9.33 -3.39
N SER A 111 25.29 -8.48 -4.34
CA SER A 111 24.45 -8.25 -5.51
C SER A 111 24.77 -9.28 -6.58
N ASP A 112 23.74 -9.72 -7.30
CA ASP A 112 23.90 -10.54 -8.52
C ASP A 112 23.84 -9.69 -9.80
N TYR A 113 23.87 -8.37 -9.65
CA TYR A 113 23.98 -7.41 -10.73
C TYR A 113 25.46 -7.23 -11.13
N PRO A 114 25.80 -7.28 -12.42
CA PRO A 114 27.20 -7.35 -12.90
C PRO A 114 28.06 -6.12 -12.56
N ALA A 115 27.47 -5.01 -12.14
CA ALA A 115 28.19 -3.78 -11.80
C ALA A 115 28.56 -3.66 -10.31
N ASP A 116 27.88 -4.40 -9.42
CA ASP A 116 27.97 -4.21 -7.97
C ASP A 116 28.22 -5.57 -7.28
N GLU A 117 29.39 -5.77 -6.63
CA GLU A 117 29.66 -7.00 -5.86
C GLU A 117 28.97 -6.98 -4.48
N GLU A 118 29.09 -5.88 -3.73
CA GLU A 118 28.43 -5.65 -2.44
C GLU A 118 27.82 -4.26 -2.41
N VAL A 119 26.56 -4.16 -1.97
CA VAL A 119 25.81 -2.90 -1.89
C VAL A 119 25.36 -2.65 -0.46
N GLU A 120 25.68 -1.47 0.08
CA GLU A 120 25.15 -1.03 1.36
C GLU A 120 23.72 -0.48 1.19
N LEU A 121 22.78 -0.97 1.98
CA LEU A 121 21.37 -0.63 1.92
C LEU A 121 20.83 -0.24 3.31
N PRO A 122 19.98 0.81 3.39
CA PRO A 122 19.18 1.04 4.58
C PRO A 122 18.14 -0.08 4.76
N ARG A 123 17.65 -0.30 5.98
CA ARG A 123 16.56 -1.24 6.31
C ARG A 123 15.36 -1.12 5.37
N LYS A 124 14.97 0.13 5.06
CA LYS A 124 13.84 0.44 4.18
C LYS A 124 14.02 0.07 2.71
N GLY A 125 15.25 -0.19 2.30
CA GLY A 125 15.59 -0.56 0.93
C GLY A 125 15.96 -2.04 0.80
N LEU A 126 15.99 -2.81 1.89
CA LEU A 126 16.52 -4.17 1.87
C LEU A 126 15.57 -5.14 1.16
N ILE A 127 14.30 -5.16 1.57
CA ILE A 127 13.29 -6.05 1.00
C ILE A 127 12.44 -5.24 0.04
N ARG A 128 12.39 -5.67 -1.21
CA ARG A 128 11.64 -4.99 -2.27
C ARG A 128 10.19 -5.42 -2.30
N PHE A 129 9.95 -6.72 -2.14
CA PHE A 129 8.61 -7.31 -2.14
C PHE A 129 8.51 -8.43 -1.14
N ALA A 130 7.30 -8.63 -0.61
CA ALA A 130 6.94 -9.86 0.06
C ALA A 130 5.48 -10.23 -0.20
N VAL A 131 5.19 -11.53 -0.17
CA VAL A 131 3.83 -12.02 -0.36
C VAL A 131 3.61 -13.28 0.46
N LEU A 132 2.39 -13.49 0.93
CA LEU A 132 1.95 -14.71 1.61
C LEU A 132 1.10 -15.55 0.66
N SER A 133 1.15 -16.88 0.84
CA SER A 133 0.30 -17.80 0.09
C SER A 133 -1.15 -17.88 0.59
N ALA A 134 -1.37 -17.40 1.80
CA ALA A 134 -2.61 -17.52 2.52
C ALA A 134 -2.68 -16.48 3.65
N ASP A 135 -3.86 -16.32 4.24
CA ASP A 135 -4.04 -15.64 5.52
C ASP A 135 -3.54 -16.55 6.66
N PRO A 136 -2.47 -16.19 7.40
CA PRO A 136 -1.99 -16.97 8.54
C PRO A 136 -3.01 -17.24 9.65
N ALA A 137 -4.09 -16.45 9.76
CA ALA A 137 -5.17 -16.71 10.72
C ALA A 137 -6.10 -17.84 10.24
N ALA A 138 -6.31 -17.96 8.93
CA ALA A 138 -7.18 -18.97 8.33
C ALA A 138 -6.43 -20.24 7.95
N ASP A 139 -5.16 -20.12 7.58
CA ASP A 139 -4.28 -21.19 7.15
C ASP A 139 -2.93 -21.10 7.89
N PRO A 140 -2.76 -21.85 8.98
CA PRO A 140 -1.53 -21.81 9.76
C PRO A 140 -0.33 -22.42 9.02
N GLU A 141 -0.57 -23.16 7.94
CA GLU A 141 0.46 -23.75 7.06
C GLU A 141 0.63 -22.92 5.78
N PHE A 142 1.06 -21.67 5.95
CA PHE A 142 1.27 -20.73 4.85
C PHE A 142 2.72 -20.72 4.35
N GLU A 143 2.93 -20.06 3.22
CA GLU A 143 4.25 -19.75 2.67
C GLU A 143 4.43 -18.23 2.64
N ALA A 144 5.64 -17.77 2.95
CA ALA A 144 6.07 -16.40 2.78
C ALA A 144 7.18 -16.36 1.75
N LEU A 145 7.11 -15.41 0.83
CA LEU A 145 8.17 -15.15 -0.14
C LEU A 145 8.66 -13.73 0.04
N ILE A 146 9.97 -13.54 -0.06
CA ILE A 146 10.60 -12.22 -0.05
C ILE A 146 11.58 -12.09 -1.21
N LEU A 147 11.64 -10.89 -1.78
CA LEU A 147 12.65 -10.50 -2.77
C LEU A 147 13.52 -9.41 -2.17
N LEU A 148 14.83 -9.62 -2.15
CA LEU A 148 15.78 -8.62 -1.70
C LEU A 148 16.09 -7.63 -2.81
N HIS A 149 16.41 -6.40 -2.45
CA HIS A 149 16.90 -5.42 -3.40
C HIS A 149 18.30 -5.83 -3.88
N ARG A 150 18.55 -5.68 -5.20
CA ARG A 150 19.79 -6.10 -5.89
C ARG A 150 20.08 -7.62 -5.90
N VAL A 151 19.09 -8.44 -5.57
CA VAL A 151 19.15 -9.90 -5.74
C VAL A 151 18.00 -10.30 -6.66
N HIS A 152 18.32 -10.58 -7.92
CA HIS A 152 17.37 -10.80 -9.01
C HIS A 152 17.30 -12.25 -9.49
N LYS A 153 18.31 -13.07 -9.17
CA LYS A 153 18.40 -14.49 -9.53
C LYS A 153 17.78 -15.40 -8.49
N PHE A 154 17.30 -14.85 -7.36
CA PHE A 154 16.70 -15.63 -6.28
C PHE A 154 15.44 -14.98 -5.71
N VAL A 155 14.45 -15.82 -5.41
CA VAL A 155 13.39 -15.54 -4.46
C VAL A 155 13.64 -16.34 -3.19
N PHE A 156 13.41 -15.76 -2.03
CA PHE A 156 13.57 -16.48 -0.77
C PHE A 156 12.22 -16.92 -0.24
N ARG A 157 12.05 -18.23 -0.11
CA ARG A 157 10.82 -18.88 0.35
C ARG A 157 11.00 -19.36 1.79
N PHE A 158 9.99 -19.08 2.60
CA PHE A 158 9.78 -19.72 3.89
C PHE A 158 8.43 -20.41 3.85
N ARG A 159 8.37 -21.67 4.26
CA ARG A 159 7.12 -22.38 4.46
C ARG A 159 6.89 -22.47 5.96
N LYS A 160 5.70 -22.26 6.46
CA LYS A 160 5.33 -22.63 7.83
C LYS A 160 4.60 -23.96 7.76
N CYS A 161 5.05 -24.94 8.55
CA CYS A 161 4.41 -26.24 8.68
C CYS A 161 4.02 -26.46 10.14
N LEU A 162 3.03 -27.32 10.38
CA LEU A 162 2.68 -27.80 11.72
C LEU A 162 3.25 -29.20 12.00
N GLY A 163 3.22 -29.61 13.27
CA GLY A 163 3.62 -30.97 13.69
C GLY A 163 5.13 -31.24 13.58
N GLU A 164 5.50 -32.50 13.28
CA GLU A 164 6.90 -32.93 13.15
C GLU A 164 7.67 -32.15 12.06
N ALA A 165 6.98 -31.75 10.98
CA ALA A 165 7.57 -30.94 9.92
C ALA A 165 7.91 -29.49 10.34
N ALA A 166 7.43 -29.03 11.50
CA ALA A 166 7.78 -27.71 12.03
C ALA A 166 9.23 -27.66 12.55
N LYS A 167 9.78 -28.79 13.01
CA LYS A 167 11.12 -28.87 13.64
C LYS A 167 12.27 -28.61 12.67
N SER A 168 12.04 -28.80 11.36
CA SER A 168 13.04 -28.54 10.32
C SER A 168 12.91 -27.16 9.68
N ASN A 169 11.91 -26.37 10.07
CA ASN A 169 11.45 -25.24 9.26
C ASN A 169 11.76 -23.90 9.91
N HIS A 170 13.05 -23.55 9.90
CA HIS A 170 13.56 -22.36 10.59
C HIS A 170 14.42 -21.46 9.70
N SER A 171 14.44 -21.67 8.39
CA SER A 171 15.30 -20.91 7.47
C SER A 171 14.63 -20.51 6.16
N TRP A 172 15.19 -19.47 5.55
CA TRP A 172 14.84 -19.04 4.20
C TRP A 172 15.54 -19.93 3.18
N THR A 173 14.76 -20.49 2.24
CA THR A 173 15.27 -21.34 1.15
C THR A 173 15.36 -20.52 -0.12
N PRO A 174 16.53 -20.46 -0.80
CA PRO A 174 16.64 -19.77 -2.08
C PRO A 174 15.96 -20.57 -3.18
N VAL A 175 15.17 -19.90 -4.01
CA VAL A 175 14.59 -20.43 -5.23
C VAL A 175 15.24 -19.71 -6.39
N ALA A 176 16.03 -20.44 -7.17
CA ALA A 176 16.73 -19.88 -8.33
C ALA A 176 15.73 -19.47 -9.41
N ILE A 177 15.90 -18.27 -9.92
CA ILE A 177 15.18 -17.75 -11.07
C ILE A 177 16.10 -17.91 -12.27
N ASN A 178 15.82 -18.91 -13.11
CA ASN A 178 16.56 -19.14 -14.35
C ASN A 178 16.11 -18.10 -15.40
N VAL A 179 16.62 -16.87 -15.26
CA VAL A 179 16.44 -15.79 -16.23
C VAL A 179 17.69 -15.66 -17.11
N PRO A 180 17.54 -15.42 -18.42
CA PRO A 180 18.65 -14.97 -19.26
C PRO A 180 19.25 -13.68 -18.70
N ASP A 181 20.54 -13.43 -18.91
CA ASP A 181 21.11 -12.11 -18.69
C ASP A 181 20.60 -11.14 -19.79
N PRO A 182 20.16 -9.91 -19.48
CA PRO A 182 20.24 -9.22 -18.19
C PRO A 182 19.13 -9.64 -17.18
N PRO A 183 19.36 -9.45 -15.87
CA PRO A 183 18.47 -9.92 -14.81
C PRO A 183 17.04 -9.34 -14.92
N PHE A 184 16.05 -10.19 -14.66
CA PHE A 184 14.63 -9.82 -14.63
C PHE A 184 14.34 -8.83 -13.49
N LEU A 185 14.00 -7.59 -13.86
CA LEU A 185 13.69 -6.54 -12.90
C LEU A 185 12.20 -6.54 -12.55
N VAL A 186 11.87 -7.23 -11.46
CA VAL A 186 10.51 -7.35 -10.90
C VAL A 186 9.95 -5.98 -10.54
N ARG A 187 8.74 -5.67 -11.01
CA ARG A 187 7.98 -4.44 -10.71
C ARG A 187 6.88 -4.66 -9.68
N ASP A 188 6.25 -5.82 -9.70
CA ASP A 188 5.25 -6.21 -8.70
C ASP A 188 5.14 -7.74 -8.62
N ILE A 189 4.64 -8.25 -7.49
CA ILE A 189 4.41 -9.68 -7.28
C ILE A 189 3.03 -9.93 -6.66
N ILE A 190 2.40 -11.04 -7.07
CA ILE A 190 1.18 -11.55 -6.45
C ILE A 190 1.27 -13.06 -6.24
N TYR A 191 0.59 -13.57 -5.22
CA TYR A 191 0.43 -15.01 -5.03
C TYR A 191 -0.97 -15.43 -5.45
N ALA A 192 -1.06 -16.36 -6.40
CA ALA A 192 -2.32 -16.91 -6.86
C ALA A 192 -2.55 -18.29 -6.22
N ARG A 193 -3.30 -18.32 -5.12
CA ARG A 193 -3.55 -19.56 -4.35
C ARG A 193 -4.16 -20.68 -5.18
N ARG A 194 -5.06 -20.36 -6.12
CA ARG A 194 -5.69 -21.35 -7.01
C ARG A 194 -4.68 -22.17 -7.82
N PHE A 195 -3.59 -21.53 -8.24
CA PHE A 195 -2.55 -22.16 -9.05
C PHE A 195 -1.32 -22.57 -8.24
N ARG A 196 -1.24 -22.14 -6.96
CA ARG A 196 -0.03 -22.24 -6.13
C ARG A 196 1.20 -21.65 -6.81
N CYS A 197 1.00 -20.53 -7.51
CA CYS A 197 2.06 -19.83 -8.21
C CYS A 197 2.23 -18.42 -7.64
N VAL A 198 3.47 -17.93 -7.67
CA VAL A 198 3.74 -16.49 -7.62
C VAL A 198 3.92 -15.99 -9.04
N PHE A 199 3.29 -14.85 -9.31
CA PHE A 199 3.43 -14.15 -10.56
C PHE A 199 4.13 -12.83 -10.30
N ALA A 200 5.12 -12.53 -11.13
CA ALA A 200 5.89 -11.31 -11.03
C ALA A 200 6.00 -10.66 -12.41
N ILE A 201 5.66 -9.39 -12.52
CA ILE A 201 5.76 -8.65 -13.78
C ILE A 201 7.11 -7.94 -13.90
N GLY A 202 7.74 -8.07 -15.05
CA GLY A 202 9.03 -7.47 -15.36
C GLY A 202 8.94 -6.00 -15.79
N THR A 203 10.09 -5.35 -15.89
CA THR A 203 10.17 -3.98 -16.40
C THR A 203 9.76 -3.91 -17.88
N GLY A 204 9.00 -2.87 -18.24
CA GLY A 204 8.45 -2.69 -19.58
C GLY A 204 7.25 -3.59 -19.89
N ASN A 205 6.78 -4.38 -18.92
CA ASN A 205 5.62 -5.28 -19.04
C ASN A 205 5.78 -6.32 -20.15
N LYS A 206 7.00 -6.67 -20.56
CA LYS A 206 7.24 -7.61 -21.67
C LYS A 206 7.43 -9.06 -21.23
N SER A 207 7.53 -9.27 -19.92
CA SER A 207 7.85 -10.57 -19.36
C SER A 207 7.12 -10.78 -18.04
N LEU A 208 6.64 -12.01 -17.86
CA LEU A 208 5.99 -12.49 -16.66
C LEU A 208 6.83 -13.65 -16.13
N LEU A 209 7.29 -13.52 -14.91
CA LEU A 209 7.88 -14.62 -14.17
C LEU A 209 6.76 -15.38 -13.45
N VAL A 210 6.75 -16.69 -13.66
CA VAL A 210 5.88 -17.66 -12.97
C VAL A 210 6.75 -18.54 -12.09
N LEU A 211 6.48 -18.51 -10.79
CA LEU A 211 7.12 -19.39 -9.82
C LEU A 211 6.08 -20.40 -9.33
N SER A 212 6.24 -21.67 -9.70
CA SER A 212 5.35 -22.75 -9.29
C SER A 212 5.91 -23.50 -8.09
N PHE A 213 5.05 -23.73 -7.09
CA PHE A 213 5.42 -24.42 -5.84
C PHE A 213 4.61 -25.72 -5.71
N PRO A 214 5.01 -26.82 -6.38
CA PRO A 214 4.29 -28.08 -6.35
C PRO A 214 4.22 -28.66 -4.93
N SER A 215 3.07 -29.26 -4.60
CA SER A 215 2.80 -29.86 -3.30
C SER A 215 3.83 -30.95 -2.97
N GLY A 216 4.47 -30.84 -1.80
CA GLY A 216 5.40 -31.87 -1.32
C GLY A 216 6.83 -31.77 -1.87
N SER A 217 7.09 -30.85 -2.80
CA SER A 217 8.43 -30.56 -3.31
C SER A 217 9.13 -29.46 -2.49
N SER A 218 10.42 -29.65 -2.21
CA SER A 218 11.32 -28.57 -1.80
C SER A 218 11.65 -27.66 -2.98
N ASP A 219 11.67 -28.23 -4.18
CA ASP A 219 12.06 -27.56 -5.41
C ASP A 219 10.88 -26.76 -5.95
N ALA A 220 11.20 -25.57 -6.43
CA ALA A 220 10.27 -24.65 -7.05
C ALA A 220 10.75 -24.39 -8.47
N ASP A 221 9.81 -24.44 -9.41
CA ASP A 221 10.10 -24.21 -10.81
C ASP A 221 9.84 -22.73 -11.13
N ALA A 222 10.88 -22.06 -11.63
CA ALA A 222 10.81 -20.69 -12.09
C ALA A 222 10.85 -20.67 -13.62
N ILE A 223 9.78 -20.19 -14.24
CA ILE A 223 9.69 -20.05 -15.70
C ILE A 223 9.38 -18.59 -16.02
N VAL A 224 10.14 -18.01 -16.95
CA VAL A 224 9.87 -16.68 -17.48
C VAL A 224 9.19 -16.85 -18.82
N ILE A 225 8.05 -16.20 -18.96
CA ILE A 225 7.22 -16.25 -20.15
C ILE A 225 7.19 -14.85 -20.75
N GLU A 226 7.38 -14.75 -22.05
CA GLU A 226 7.12 -13.50 -22.77
C GLU A 226 5.62 -13.21 -22.73
N THR A 227 5.26 -12.01 -22.29
CA THR A 227 3.85 -11.62 -22.25
C THR A 227 3.45 -11.04 -23.59
N PRO A 228 2.33 -11.50 -24.19
CA PRO A 228 1.84 -10.88 -25.41
C PRO A 228 1.36 -9.45 -25.10
N ASP A 229 2.00 -8.47 -25.75
CA ASP A 229 1.55 -7.09 -25.96
C ASP A 229 0.92 -6.37 -24.75
N LEU A 230 1.47 -6.56 -23.54
CA LEU A 230 1.08 -5.71 -22.43
C LEU A 230 1.60 -4.27 -22.67
N PRO A 231 0.78 -3.26 -22.41
CA PRO A 231 1.13 -1.88 -22.66
C PRO A 231 2.27 -1.43 -21.75
N ASP A 232 3.26 -0.76 -22.32
CA ASP A 232 4.39 -0.19 -21.57
C ASP A 232 3.94 0.89 -20.58
N SER A 233 4.71 1.12 -19.52
CA SER A 233 4.37 2.09 -18.47
C SER A 233 5.56 2.47 -17.59
N THR A 234 5.39 3.55 -16.81
CA THR A 234 6.40 3.96 -15.82
C THR A 234 6.47 2.95 -14.67
N ASP A 235 5.29 2.50 -14.20
CA ASP A 235 5.14 1.44 -13.21
C ASP A 235 3.92 0.56 -13.52
N SER A 236 3.91 -0.62 -12.93
CA SER A 236 2.91 -1.65 -13.15
C SER A 236 2.64 -2.44 -11.90
N TYR A 237 1.38 -2.81 -11.73
CA TYR A 237 0.88 -3.54 -10.57
C TYR A 237 -0.04 -4.66 -11.04
N LEU A 238 0.10 -5.85 -10.46
CA LEU A 238 -0.77 -6.99 -10.70
C LEU A 238 -1.79 -7.09 -9.58
N ALA A 239 -3.05 -7.36 -9.90
CA ALA A 239 -4.07 -7.63 -8.88
C ALA A 239 -4.97 -8.78 -9.30
N LEU A 240 -5.43 -9.57 -8.33
CA LEU A 240 -6.42 -10.64 -8.54
C LEU A 240 -7.82 -10.13 -8.17
N THR A 241 -8.79 -10.35 -9.04
CA THR A 241 -10.18 -10.02 -8.74
C THR A 241 -10.74 -10.98 -7.69
N PRO A 242 -11.45 -10.48 -6.65
CA PRO A 242 -12.06 -11.33 -5.64
C PRO A 242 -13.05 -12.35 -6.23
N LYS A 243 -13.84 -11.91 -7.23
CA LYS A 243 -14.78 -12.79 -7.95
C LYS A 243 -14.02 -13.49 -9.09
N ALA A 244 -14.13 -14.82 -9.15
CA ALA A 244 -13.56 -15.72 -10.17
C ALA A 244 -12.02 -15.80 -10.30
N GLY A 245 -11.24 -14.99 -9.57
CA GLY A 245 -9.77 -15.02 -9.65
C GLY A 245 -9.23 -14.56 -11.00
N GLY A 246 -9.96 -13.68 -11.68
CA GLY A 246 -9.50 -12.98 -12.87
C GLY A 246 -8.33 -12.05 -12.54
N TRP A 247 -7.62 -11.61 -13.57
CA TRP A 247 -6.37 -10.90 -13.42
C TRP A 247 -6.50 -9.46 -13.91
N MET A 248 -5.87 -8.55 -13.20
CA MET A 248 -5.80 -7.14 -13.55
C MET A 248 -4.35 -6.69 -13.61
N LEU A 249 -4.00 -5.98 -14.68
CA LEU A 249 -2.79 -5.19 -14.76
C LEU A 249 -3.18 -3.71 -14.64
N VAL A 250 -2.65 -3.04 -13.62
CA VAL A 250 -2.76 -1.59 -13.46
C VAL A 250 -1.44 -0.97 -13.87
N THR A 251 -1.46 -0.11 -14.88
CA THR A 251 -0.29 0.63 -15.33
C THR A 251 -0.38 2.09 -14.92
N ARG A 252 0.74 2.63 -14.43
CA ARG A 252 0.90 4.04 -14.08
C ARG A 252 1.74 4.75 -15.13
N HIS A 253 1.22 5.87 -15.60
CA HIS A 253 1.84 6.75 -16.58
C HIS A 253 2.01 8.13 -15.94
N GLU A 254 3.23 8.66 -16.01
CA GLU A 254 3.50 10.03 -15.56
C GLU A 254 3.60 10.96 -16.77
N ARG A 255 2.79 12.01 -16.78
CA ARG A 255 2.88 13.09 -17.77
C ARG A 255 3.12 14.40 -17.03
N LEU A 256 4.23 15.06 -17.33
CA LEU A 256 4.49 16.41 -16.80
C LEU A 256 3.49 17.39 -17.43
N ASP A 257 2.85 18.21 -16.60
CA ASP A 257 2.08 19.36 -17.08
C ASP A 257 3.00 20.54 -17.46
N ALA A 258 2.40 21.63 -17.95
CA ALA A 258 3.13 22.83 -18.37
C ALA A 258 3.91 23.53 -17.24
N ILE A 259 3.62 23.22 -15.98
CA ILE A 259 4.22 23.80 -14.78
C ILE A 259 5.19 22.81 -14.10
N GLY A 260 5.40 21.64 -14.73
CA GLY A 260 6.29 20.59 -14.24
C GLY A 260 5.70 19.71 -13.13
N THR A 261 4.39 19.80 -12.85
CA THR A 261 3.72 18.87 -11.94
C THR A 261 3.33 17.60 -12.70
N GLY A 262 3.72 16.43 -12.16
CA GLY A 262 3.44 15.14 -12.78
C GLY A 262 1.96 14.79 -12.63
N ILE A 263 1.19 14.88 -13.71
CA ILE A 263 -0.13 14.28 -13.80
C ILE A 263 0.06 12.77 -13.89
N ARG A 264 -0.53 12.06 -12.92
CA ARG A 264 -0.53 10.60 -12.90
C ARG A 264 -1.80 10.10 -13.57
N HIS A 265 -1.61 9.22 -14.54
CA HIS A 265 -2.68 8.57 -15.27
C HIS A 265 -2.58 7.06 -15.05
N PHE A 266 -3.71 6.44 -14.72
CA PHE A 266 -3.78 5.00 -14.55
C PHE A 266 -4.59 4.37 -15.68
N ARG A 267 -4.14 3.23 -16.17
CA ARG A 267 -4.91 2.37 -17.08
C ARG A 267 -5.00 1.00 -16.47
N VAL A 268 -6.18 0.39 -16.56
CA VAL A 268 -6.43 -0.95 -16.04
C VAL A 268 -6.71 -1.86 -17.21
N PHE A 269 -6.11 -3.05 -17.19
CA PHE A 269 -6.30 -4.08 -18.20
C PHE A 269 -6.78 -5.35 -17.51
N LEU A 270 -7.90 -5.90 -17.99
CA LEU A 270 -8.34 -7.23 -17.62
C LEU A 270 -7.55 -8.23 -18.44
N ILE A 271 -7.00 -9.22 -17.76
CA ILE A 271 -6.25 -10.32 -18.33
C ILE A 271 -7.15 -11.54 -18.20
N GLU A 272 -7.63 -12.03 -19.34
CA GLU A 272 -8.55 -13.16 -19.42
C GLU A 272 -7.86 -14.35 -20.10
N ASP A 273 -8.15 -15.56 -19.62
CA ASP A 273 -7.74 -16.78 -20.29
C ASP A 273 -8.34 -16.81 -21.70
N GLY A 274 -7.48 -16.90 -22.72
CA GLY A 274 -7.90 -16.93 -24.12
C GLY A 274 -8.50 -18.27 -24.54
N GLY A 275 -8.58 -19.25 -23.62
CA GLY A 275 -9.10 -20.58 -23.89
C GLY A 275 -8.14 -21.40 -24.75
N GLN A 276 -8.67 -22.40 -25.47
CA GLN A 276 -7.86 -23.33 -26.26
C GLN A 276 -7.20 -22.68 -27.50
N GLU A 277 -7.65 -21.50 -27.94
CA GLU A 277 -7.24 -20.88 -29.21
C GLU A 277 -6.41 -19.59 -29.07
N ALA A 278 -6.22 -19.05 -27.85
CA ALA A 278 -5.42 -17.82 -27.63
C ALA A 278 -4.62 -17.83 -26.33
N LEU A 279 -3.38 -17.32 -26.39
CA LEU A 279 -2.38 -17.29 -25.31
C LEU A 279 -2.61 -16.20 -24.23
N VAL A 280 -3.85 -15.95 -23.82
CA VAL A 280 -4.32 -14.82 -22.96
C VAL A 280 -4.77 -13.61 -23.77
N THR A 281 -5.94 -13.05 -23.44
CA THR A 281 -6.44 -11.79 -24.00
C THR A 281 -6.31 -10.66 -22.99
N VAL A 282 -5.90 -9.49 -23.47
CA VAL A 282 -5.67 -8.29 -22.65
C VAL A 282 -6.60 -7.20 -23.13
N LYS A 283 -7.52 -6.75 -22.27
CA LYS A 283 -8.52 -5.73 -22.62
C LYS A 283 -8.44 -4.56 -21.67
N GLU A 284 -8.27 -3.34 -22.21
CA GLU A 284 -8.36 -2.14 -21.40
C GLU A 284 -9.77 -2.00 -20.81
N ALA A 285 -9.83 -1.89 -19.49
CA ALA A 285 -11.05 -1.60 -18.76
C ALA A 285 -11.22 -0.08 -18.64
N VAL A 286 -12.38 0.41 -19.07
CA VAL A 286 -12.86 1.75 -18.70
C VAL A 286 -13.74 1.72 -17.45
N ASN A 287 -14.14 0.51 -17.04
CA ASN A 287 -14.95 0.26 -15.86
C ASN A 287 -14.58 -1.08 -15.22
N MET A 288 -14.27 -1.09 -13.92
CA MET A 288 -13.99 -2.28 -13.12
C MET A 288 -15.22 -2.80 -12.36
N GLY A 289 -16.42 -2.29 -12.65
CA GLY A 289 -17.65 -2.66 -11.95
C GLY A 289 -17.59 -2.27 -10.48
N GLU A 290 -17.93 -3.21 -9.59
CA GLU A 290 -17.96 -3.03 -8.13
C GLU A 290 -16.57 -3.07 -7.47
N PHE A 291 -15.49 -3.12 -8.25
CA PHE A 291 -14.14 -3.26 -7.70
C PHE A 291 -13.42 -1.93 -7.52
N ALA A 292 -12.57 -1.87 -6.50
CA ALA A 292 -11.56 -0.82 -6.32
C ALA A 292 -10.18 -1.47 -6.21
N VAL A 293 -9.16 -0.82 -6.77
CA VAL A 293 -7.78 -1.35 -6.77
C VAL A 293 -6.86 -0.41 -6.01
N PHE A 294 -6.04 -0.98 -5.13
CA PHE A 294 -5.08 -0.28 -4.30
C PHE A 294 -3.69 -0.64 -4.82
N VAL A 295 -2.88 0.37 -5.13
CA VAL A 295 -1.54 0.19 -5.67
C VAL A 295 -0.52 1.03 -4.91
N GLY A 296 0.67 0.47 -4.70
CA GLY A 296 1.76 1.19 -4.07
C GLY A 296 3.07 0.38 -4.07
N PRO A 297 4.15 0.96 -3.53
CA PRO A 297 5.46 0.30 -3.54
C PRO A 297 5.46 -1.01 -2.75
N GLY A 298 5.44 -2.15 -3.43
CA GLY A 298 5.57 -3.46 -2.77
C GLY A 298 4.25 -4.13 -2.37
N SER A 299 3.11 -3.58 -2.78
CA SER A 299 1.80 -4.21 -2.59
C SER A 299 0.75 -3.67 -3.56
N SER A 300 -0.13 -4.57 -3.99
CA SER A 300 -1.25 -4.30 -4.88
C SER A 300 -2.40 -5.25 -4.52
N VAL A 301 -3.63 -4.72 -4.46
CA VAL A 301 -4.80 -5.52 -4.09
C VAL A 301 -6.07 -4.96 -4.74
N CYS A 302 -6.94 -5.87 -5.17
CA CYS A 302 -8.27 -5.54 -5.66
C CYS A 302 -9.30 -5.99 -4.62
N ILE A 303 -10.26 -5.12 -4.30
CA ILE A 303 -11.32 -5.37 -3.34
C ILE A 303 -12.69 -5.19 -3.98
N ASP A 304 -13.69 -5.89 -3.46
CA ASP A 304 -15.09 -5.71 -3.81
C ASP A 304 -15.72 -4.67 -2.86
N THR A 305 -16.12 -3.54 -3.42
CA THR A 305 -16.67 -2.41 -2.65
C THR A 305 -18.02 -2.71 -2.03
N ALA A 306 -18.71 -3.78 -2.43
CA ALA A 306 -19.91 -4.25 -1.73
C ALA A 306 -19.62 -4.62 -0.26
N PHE A 307 -18.41 -5.08 0.04
CA PHE A 307 -17.96 -5.39 1.41
C PHE A 307 -17.29 -4.20 2.10
N PHE A 308 -16.92 -3.15 1.34
CA PHE A 308 -16.23 -1.97 1.84
C PHE A 308 -16.85 -0.69 1.23
N PRO A 309 -18.08 -0.34 1.65
CA PRO A 309 -18.88 0.72 1.03
C PRO A 309 -18.28 2.13 1.19
N GLU A 310 -17.29 2.29 2.07
CA GLU A 310 -16.52 3.53 2.22
C GLU A 310 -15.60 3.83 1.02
N TYR A 311 -15.34 2.85 0.15
CA TYR A 311 -14.56 3.02 -1.07
C TYR A 311 -15.45 3.11 -2.30
N LYS A 312 -15.06 3.96 -3.25
CA LYS A 312 -15.77 4.10 -4.50
C LYS A 312 -15.35 3.00 -5.47
N ALA A 313 -16.34 2.30 -6.00
CA ALA A 313 -16.17 1.35 -7.09
C ALA A 313 -15.59 2.04 -8.33
N ASN A 314 -14.89 1.30 -9.18
CA ASN A 314 -14.25 1.81 -10.39
C ASN A 314 -13.15 2.87 -10.16
N HIS A 315 -12.45 2.80 -9.04
CA HIS A 315 -11.35 3.71 -8.71
C HIS A 315 -10.04 2.98 -8.44
N VAL A 316 -8.93 3.66 -8.75
CA VAL A 316 -7.58 3.26 -8.34
C VAL A 316 -7.11 4.16 -7.19
N TYR A 317 -6.78 3.57 -6.06
CA TYR A 317 -6.22 4.23 -4.89
C TYR A 317 -4.72 4.01 -4.86
N PHE A 318 -3.94 5.09 -4.69
CA PHE A 318 -2.49 5.01 -4.79
C PHE A 318 -1.77 5.92 -3.81
N ILE A 319 -0.61 5.51 -3.32
CA ILE A 319 0.28 6.38 -2.54
C ILE A 319 1.12 7.23 -3.48
N HIS A 320 1.38 8.46 -3.07
CA HIS A 320 2.33 9.32 -3.74
C HIS A 320 3.77 8.98 -3.33
N ASP A 321 4.49 8.31 -4.24
CA ASP A 321 5.86 7.88 -3.99
C ASP A 321 6.77 9.09 -3.75
N TYR A 322 6.76 10.09 -4.64
CA TYR A 322 7.57 11.32 -4.52
C TYR A 322 6.96 12.48 -5.33
N TYR A 323 7.30 13.72 -4.97
CA TYR A 323 7.26 14.85 -5.89
C TYR A 323 8.64 15.50 -5.99
N LYS A 324 9.00 15.91 -7.21
CA LYS A 324 10.25 16.61 -7.50
C LYS A 324 10.09 18.07 -7.07
N THR A 325 10.89 18.51 -6.12
CA THR A 325 11.04 19.92 -5.76
C THR A 325 12.34 20.48 -6.33
N ALA A 326 12.50 21.80 -6.35
CA ALA A 326 13.76 22.45 -6.69
C ALA A 326 14.93 22.03 -5.77
N ALA A 327 14.62 21.51 -4.57
CA ALA A 327 15.59 20.99 -3.59
C ALA A 327 15.79 19.46 -3.65
N GLY A 328 15.23 18.78 -4.66
CA GLY A 328 15.29 17.32 -4.82
C GLY A 328 13.95 16.60 -4.64
N TYR A 329 13.97 15.27 -4.54
CA TYR A 329 12.76 14.46 -4.36
C TYR A 329 12.31 14.48 -2.89
N ARG A 330 11.04 14.86 -2.64
CA ARG A 330 10.41 14.75 -1.32
C ARG A 330 9.37 13.63 -1.36
N LEU A 331 9.45 12.71 -0.39
CA LEU A 331 8.47 11.63 -0.19
C LEU A 331 7.15 12.28 0.27
N VAL A 332 6.02 11.97 -0.37
CA VAL A 332 4.67 12.40 0.08
C VAL A 332 3.94 11.23 0.72
N GLY A 333 4.68 10.38 1.44
CA GLY A 333 4.22 9.08 1.97
C GLY A 333 3.04 9.13 2.96
N GLU A 334 2.34 10.25 3.05
CA GLU A 334 1.23 10.53 3.94
C GLU A 334 -0.07 10.86 3.19
N THR A 335 -0.06 10.94 1.84
CA THR A 335 -1.29 11.19 1.06
C THR A 335 -1.63 10.03 0.13
N VAL A 336 -2.92 9.67 0.10
CA VAL A 336 -3.48 8.72 -0.87
C VAL A 336 -4.25 9.49 -1.92
N GLY A 337 -3.86 9.30 -3.18
CA GLY A 337 -4.63 9.75 -4.32
C GLY A 337 -5.72 8.74 -4.68
N ARG A 338 -6.87 9.25 -5.12
CA ARG A 338 -7.94 8.46 -5.71
C ARG A 338 -8.13 8.86 -7.17
N TYR A 339 -8.00 7.90 -8.07
CA TYR A 339 -8.16 8.08 -9.51
C TYR A 339 -9.45 7.43 -10.00
N ASP A 340 -10.32 8.22 -10.63
CA ASP A 340 -11.53 7.74 -11.28
C ASP A 340 -11.17 7.21 -12.68
N LEU A 341 -11.40 5.92 -12.91
CA LEU A 341 -11.03 5.26 -14.17
C LEU A 341 -11.92 5.69 -15.35
N GLN A 342 -13.17 6.04 -15.07
CA GLN A 342 -14.13 6.48 -16.09
C GLN A 342 -13.86 7.92 -16.52
N LEU A 343 -13.65 8.82 -15.55
CA LEU A 343 -13.33 10.23 -15.81
C LEU A 343 -11.86 10.47 -16.15
N ARG A 344 -11.01 9.45 -15.96
CA ARG A 344 -9.57 9.45 -16.24
C ARG A 344 -8.81 10.59 -15.54
N ARG A 345 -9.16 10.87 -14.28
CA ARG A 345 -8.55 11.93 -13.49
C ARG A 345 -8.39 11.55 -12.03
N VAL A 346 -7.47 12.23 -11.36
CA VAL A 346 -7.41 12.21 -9.90
C VAL A 346 -8.58 13.04 -9.39
N ASP A 347 -9.46 12.41 -8.63
CA ASP A 347 -10.64 13.06 -8.06
C ASP A 347 -10.26 13.85 -6.81
N GLU A 348 -9.55 13.21 -5.88
CA GLU A 348 -9.27 13.74 -4.55
C GLU A 348 -7.95 13.14 -4.02
N THR A 349 -7.25 13.91 -3.18
CA THR A 349 -6.10 13.46 -2.39
C THR A 349 -6.43 13.62 -0.92
N TYR A 350 -6.30 12.54 -0.17
CA TYR A 350 -6.58 12.52 1.27
C TYR A 350 -5.30 12.32 2.06
N ASP A 351 -5.26 12.86 3.27
CA ASP A 351 -4.33 12.37 4.27
C ASP A 351 -4.67 10.90 4.57
N LEU A 352 -3.62 10.09 4.73
CA LEU A 352 -3.73 8.67 5.00
C LEU A 352 -4.61 8.35 6.22
N ASP A 353 -4.61 9.27 7.19
CA ASP A 353 -5.36 9.20 8.45
C ASP A 353 -6.87 9.34 8.25
N ALA A 354 -7.31 9.89 7.12
CA ALA A 354 -8.72 10.02 6.76
C ALA A 354 -9.30 8.73 6.16
N LEU A 355 -8.47 7.75 5.80
CA LEU A 355 -8.92 6.44 5.33
C LEU A 355 -9.27 5.54 6.51
N GLY A 356 -10.29 4.69 6.35
CA GLY A 356 -10.68 3.71 7.37
C GLY A 356 -9.49 2.86 7.87
N PRO A 357 -9.53 2.37 9.12
CA PRO A 357 -8.39 1.73 9.76
C PRO A 357 -7.72 0.62 8.94
N PRO A 358 -8.42 -0.35 8.34
CA PRO A 358 -7.78 -1.47 7.62
C PRO A 358 -6.89 -1.02 6.46
N ILE A 359 -7.31 0.02 5.74
CA ILE A 359 -6.63 0.49 4.53
C ILE A 359 -5.61 1.59 4.84
N SER A 360 -5.88 2.45 5.82
CA SER A 360 -4.83 3.32 6.34
C SER A 360 -3.65 2.47 6.82
N LEU A 361 -3.89 1.31 7.41
CA LEU A 361 -2.85 0.36 7.81
C LEU A 361 -2.17 -0.31 6.61
N LEU A 362 -2.95 -0.68 5.58
CA LEU A 362 -2.43 -1.21 4.30
C LEU A 362 -1.53 -0.20 3.57
N PHE A 363 -1.72 1.10 3.80
CA PHE A 363 -0.91 2.16 3.21
C PHE A 363 0.17 2.72 4.16
N ARG A 364 -0.01 2.69 5.48
CA ARG A 364 1.01 3.07 6.47
C ARG A 364 2.22 2.13 6.40
N SER A 365 1.98 0.90 5.99
CA SER A 365 3.02 -0.09 5.67
C SER A 365 3.92 0.31 4.51
N LEU A 366 3.45 1.20 3.63
CA LEU A 366 4.12 1.62 2.40
C LEU A 366 4.79 3.01 2.54
N GLY A 367 4.43 3.78 3.59
CA GLY A 367 4.72 5.22 3.69
C GLY A 367 5.74 5.69 4.75
N ARG A 368 6.25 4.86 5.67
CA ARG A 368 7.10 5.39 6.77
C ARG A 368 8.58 5.58 6.39
N ARG A 369 9.02 6.84 6.26
CA ARG A 369 10.43 7.26 6.41
C ARG A 369 10.68 8.01 7.73
N CYS A 370 11.92 7.84 8.19
CA CYS A 370 12.63 8.53 9.26
C CYS A 370 12.57 10.07 9.25
N GLY A 371 12.61 10.62 10.47
CA GLY A 371 13.23 11.89 10.88
C GLY A 371 12.27 13.09 10.96
N SER A 372 12.22 13.92 12.00
CA SER A 372 13.06 14.16 13.19
C SER A 372 12.34 15.11 14.15
N LEU A 373 12.63 15.12 15.47
CA LEU A 373 12.88 16.33 16.29
C LEU A 373 12.98 16.01 17.80
N ARG A 374 14.15 16.36 18.34
CA ARG A 374 14.51 16.72 19.73
C ARG A 374 13.44 16.58 20.84
N ALA A 375 13.81 15.83 21.88
CA ALA A 375 14.17 16.42 23.18
C ALA A 375 15.41 15.69 23.70
#